data_AF-A0A228Q6Z3-F1
#
_entry.id   AF-A0A228Q6Z3-F1
#
_cell.length_a   1.000
_cell.length_b   1.000
_cell.length_c   1.000
_cell.angle_alpha   90.00
_cell.angle_beta   90.00
_cell.angle_gamma   90.00
#
_symmetry.space_group_name_H-M   'P 1'
#
loop_
_entity.id
_entity.type
_entity.pdbx_description
1 polymer ?
#
loop_
_entity_poly.entity_id
_entity_poly.type
_entity_poly.pdbx_seq_one_letter_code
_entity_poly.pdbx_strand_id
1 'polypeptide(L)'
;MLKLTARETVVLSLISRGLTDHEIAAELSISVYTARKHRENLLNKFGVRKSAELTMRYFTLFPDVLKKTVLSLILTRSRRASARS
;
A
#
# COMPACT_ATOMS: atom_id res chain seq x y z
N MET A 1 -20.79 3.57 1.86
CA MET A 1 -19.43 4.07 1.53
C MET A 1 -18.40 3.31 2.34
N LEU A 2 -17.42 2.68 1.69
CA LEU A 2 -16.31 1.99 2.39
C LEU A 2 -15.45 3.03 3.11
N LYS A 3 -15.65 3.18 4.42
CA LYS A 3 -14.89 4.15 5.24
C LYS A 3 -13.58 3.52 5.68
N LEU A 4 -12.47 3.90 5.02
CA LEU A 4 -11.13 3.50 5.42
C LEU A 4 -10.69 4.28 6.67
N THR A 5 -10.03 3.59 7.59
CA THR A 5 -9.31 4.26 8.68
C THR A 5 -8.05 4.93 8.15
N ALA A 6 -7.48 5.86 8.92
CA ALA A 6 -6.21 6.49 8.57
C ALA A 6 -5.11 5.44 8.37
N ARG A 7 -5.04 4.42 9.24
CA ARG A 7 -4.03 3.36 9.16
C ARG A 7 -4.22 2.46 7.95
N GLU A 8 -5.47 2.08 7.64
CA GLU A 8 -5.81 1.31 6.44
C GLU A 8 -5.43 2.07 5.16
N THR A 9 -5.64 3.38 5.13
CA THR A 9 -5.28 4.24 3.99
C THR A 9 -3.77 4.27 3.76
N VAL A 10 -2.99 4.40 4.85
CA VAL A 10 -1.52 4.35 4.77
C VAL A 10 -1.05 3.00 4.26
N VAL A 11 -1.54 1.89 4.82
CA VAL A 11 -1.17 0.54 4.39
C VAL A 11 -1.54 0.32 2.92
N LEU A 12 -2.74 0.75 2.49
CA LEU A 12 -3.19 0.67 1.11
C LEU A 12 -2.28 1.46 0.16
N SER A 13 -1.81 2.64 0.58
CA SER A 13 -0.85 3.43 -0.20
C SER A 13 0.53 2.76 -0.31
N LEU A 14 0.95 1.98 0.68
CA LEU A 14 2.21 1.25 0.60
C LEU A 14 2.07 0.01 -0.29
N ILE A 15 0.93 -0.69 -0.20
CA ILE A 15 0.59 -1.81 -1.10
C ILE A 15 0.53 -1.32 -2.56
N SER A 16 -0.07 -0.15 -2.81
CA SER A 16 -0.18 0.39 -4.17
C SER A 16 1.17 0.79 -4.78
N ARG A 17 2.16 1.07 -3.92
CA ARG A 17 3.57 1.29 -4.30
C ARG A 17 4.33 -0.03 -4.53
N GLY A 18 3.69 -1.18 -4.35
CA GLY A 18 4.28 -2.50 -4.56
C GLY A 18 5.15 -3.00 -3.40
N LEU A 19 5.04 -2.42 -2.20
CA LEU A 19 5.80 -2.88 -1.04
C LEU A 19 5.30 -4.24 -0.55
N THR A 20 6.24 -5.06 -0.10
CA THR A 20 6.01 -6.34 0.58
C THR A 20 5.58 -6.13 2.03
N ASP A 21 5.02 -7.16 2.67
CA ASP A 21 4.60 -7.06 4.08
C ASP A 21 5.79 -6.76 5.02
N HIS A 22 7.00 -7.20 4.66
CA HIS A 22 8.24 -6.88 5.39
C HIS A 22 8.62 -5.40 5.25
N GLU A 23 8.55 -4.84 4.04
CA GLU A 23 8.83 -3.42 3.81
C GLU A 23 7.76 -2.52 4.46
N ILE A 24 6.49 -2.93 4.40
CA ILE A 24 5.39 -2.24 5.10
C ILE A 24 5.65 -2.26 6.60
N ALA A 25 6.06 -3.40 7.16
CA ALA A 25 6.38 -3.52 8.57
C ALA A 25 7.53 -2.59 8.98
N ALA A 26 8.60 -2.53 8.18
CA ALA A 26 9.73 -1.64 8.41
C ALA A 26 9.33 -0.16 8.34
N GLU A 27 8.63 0.25 7.29
CA GLU A 27 8.18 1.64 7.08
C GLU A 27 7.27 2.12 8.20
N LEU A 28 6.44 1.22 8.73
CA LEU A 28 5.43 1.52 9.74
C LEU A 28 5.88 1.23 11.17
N SER A 29 7.10 0.72 11.37
CA SER A 29 7.65 0.28 12.66
C SER A 29 6.70 -0.66 13.42
N ILE A 30 6.14 -1.65 12.71
CA ILE A 30 5.24 -2.68 13.26
C ILE A 30 5.77 -4.08 12.95
N SER A 31 5.19 -5.11 13.56
CA SER A 31 5.52 -6.48 13.20
C SER A 31 5.02 -6.84 11.79
N VAL A 32 5.72 -7.75 11.11
CA VAL A 32 5.31 -8.33 9.82
C VAL A 32 3.93 -8.97 9.92
N TYR A 33 3.63 -9.63 11.05
CA TYR A 33 2.32 -10.19 11.34
C TYR A 33 1.23 -9.12 11.35
N THR A 34 1.48 -7.97 11.99
CA THR A 34 0.54 -6.84 12.02
C THR A 34 0.34 -6.23 10.62
N ALA A 35 1.40 -6.09 9.82
CA ALA A 35 1.31 -5.63 8.44
C ALA A 35 0.45 -6.56 7.58
N ARG A 36 0.68 -7.87 7.68
CA ARG A 36 -0.14 -8.90 7.02
C ARG A 36 -1.60 -8.83 7.48
N LYS A 37 -1.85 -8.65 8.78
CA LYS A 37 -3.22 -8.53 9.31
C LYS A 37 -3.95 -7.30 8.75
N HIS A 38 -3.26 -6.16 8.66
CA HIS A 38 -3.84 -4.97 8.02
C HIS A 38 -4.18 -5.21 6.55
N ARG A 39 -3.32 -5.93 5.81
CA ARG A 39 -3.55 -6.30 4.42
C ARG A 39 -4.75 -7.24 4.28
N GLU A 40 -4.86 -8.27 5.11
CA GLU A 40 -6.02 -9.17 5.11
C GLU A 40 -7.33 -8.44 5.41
N ASN A 41 -7.33 -7.54 6.39
CA ASN A 41 -8.50 -6.72 6.71
C ASN A 41 -8.90 -5.83 5.53
N LEU A 42 -7.93 -5.22 4.83
CA LEU A 42 -8.18 -4.46 3.61
C LEU A 42 -8.78 -5.34 2.51
N LEU A 43 -8.19 -6.49 2.23
CA LEU A 43 -8.70 -7.44 1.23
C LEU A 43 -10.16 -7.84 1.51
N ASN A 44 -10.45 -8.21 2.76
CA ASN A 44 -11.81 -8.56 3.20
C ASN A 44 -12.78 -7.40 3.06
N LYS A 45 -12.37 -6.19 3.45
CA LYS A 45 -13.19 -4.98 3.38
C LYS A 45 -13.52 -4.58 1.94
N PHE A 46 -12.60 -4.80 1.02
CA PHE A 46 -12.84 -4.57 -0.42
C PHE A 46 -13.45 -5.79 -1.13
N GLY A 47 -13.60 -6.94 -0.45
CA GLY A 47 -14.13 -8.17 -1.04
C GLY A 47 -13.26 -8.74 -2.16
N VAL A 48 -11.93 -8.54 -2.08
CA VAL A 48 -10.96 -8.97 -3.10
C VAL A 48 -9.95 -9.93 -2.48
N ARG A 49 -9.38 -10.82 -3.29
CA ARG A 49 -8.43 -11.84 -2.79
C ARG A 49 -6.98 -11.49 -3.04
N LYS A 50 -6.72 -10.59 -3.99
CA LYS A 50 -5.37 -10.24 -4.43
C LYS A 50 -5.09 -8.75 -4.21
N SER A 51 -3.86 -8.42 -3.83
CA SER A 51 -3.47 -7.02 -3.62
C SER A 51 -3.37 -6.21 -4.90
N ALA A 52 -3.11 -6.86 -6.03
CA ALA A 52 -3.22 -6.20 -7.34
C ALA A 52 -4.66 -5.73 -7.59
N GLU A 53 -5.65 -6.57 -7.29
CA GLU A 53 -7.07 -6.27 -7.44
C GLU A 53 -7.52 -5.16 -6.46
N LEU A 54 -7.06 -5.22 -5.21
CA LEU A 54 -7.24 -4.16 -4.21
C LEU A 54 -6.75 -2.80 -4.72
N THR A 55 -5.54 -2.80 -5.29
CA THR A 55 -4.89 -1.59 -5.80
C THR A 55 -5.61 -1.05 -7.03
N MET A 56 -5.99 -1.92 -7.97
CA MET A 56 -6.76 -1.55 -9.15
C MET A 56 -8.11 -0.93 -8.75
N ARG A 57 -8.84 -1.59 -7.86
CA ARG A 57 -10.15 -1.12 -7.37
C ARG A 57 -10.03 0.22 -6.64
N TYR A 58 -8.95 0.42 -5.88
CA TYR A 58 -8.67 1.71 -5.24
C TYR A 58 -8.46 2.83 -6.27
N PHE A 59 -7.67 2.59 -7.32
CA PHE A 59 -7.44 3.59 -8.36
C PHE A 59 -8.69 3.91 -9.19
N THR A 60 -9.56 2.92 -9.43
CA THR A 60 -10.86 3.14 -10.09
C THR A 60 -11.79 4.01 -9.24
N LEU A 61 -11.79 3.83 -7.92
CA LEU A 61 -12.65 4.59 -7.01
C LEU A 61 -12.09 5.99 -6.68
N PHE A 62 -10.77 6.17 -6.74
CA PHE A 62 -10.08 7.41 -6.34
C PHE A 62 -9.03 7.84 -7.38
N PRO A 63 -9.45 8.32 -8.56
CA PRO A 63 -8.54 8.69 -9.64
C PRO A 63 -7.59 9.85 -9.25
N ASP A 64 -8.02 10.76 -8.37
CA ASP A 64 -7.20 11.90 -7.94
C ASP A 64 -5.97 11.50 -7.12
N VAL A 65 -5.99 10.32 -6.50
CA VAL A 65 -4.87 9.80 -5.70
C VAL A 65 -3.67 9.43 -6.58
N LEU A 66 -3.89 9.12 -7.86
CA LEU A 66 -2.82 8.82 -8.80
C LEU A 66 -1.89 10.01 -9.02
N LYS A 67 -2.42 11.24 -9.08
CA LYS A 67 -1.60 12.45 -9.34
C LYS A 67 -0.55 12.66 -8.26
N LYS A 68 -0.92 12.50 -6.98
CA LYS A 68 0.01 12.60 -5.84
C LYS A 68 0.95 11.40 -5.73
N THR A 69 0.45 10.20 -6.00
CA THR A 69 1.20 8.96 -5.78
C THR A 69 2.25 8.72 -6.86
N VAL A 70 1.91 8.93 -8.14
CA VAL A 70 2.82 8.77 -9.28
C VAL A 70 3.98 9.77 -9.21
N LEU A 71 3.71 11.03 -8.84
CA LEU A 71 4.75 12.04 -8.60
C LEU A 71 5.74 11.58 -7.51
N SER A 72 5.23 11.03 -6.39
CA SER A 72 6.10 10.52 -5.33
C SER A 72 6.89 9.27 -5.75
N LEU A 73 6.31 8.40 -6.58
CA LEU A 73 6.92 7.17 -7.08
C LEU A 73 8.05 7.42 -8.08
N ILE A 74 7.86 8.38 -9.01
CA ILE A 74 8.91 8.81 -9.94
C ILE A 74 10.10 9.38 -9.17
N LEU A 75 9.84 10.15 -8.11
CA LEU A 75 10.89 10.78 -7.29
C LEU A 75 11.61 9.82 -6.33
N THR A 76 10.95 8.75 -5.84
CA THR A 76 11.56 7.82 -4.85
C THR A 76 12.32 6.64 -5.43
N ARG A 77 12.15 6.30 -6.73
CA ARG A 77 12.91 5.19 -7.36
C ARG A 77 14.42 5.44 -7.45
N SER A 78 14.88 6.68 -7.27
CA SER A 78 16.32 7.04 -7.32
C SER A 78 17.14 6.55 -6.11
N ARG A 79 16.53 6.21 -4.96
CA ARG A 79 17.29 5.81 -3.74
C ARG A 79 17.42 4.31 -3.47
N ARG A 80 16.68 3.44 -4.15
CA ARG A 80 16.58 2.00 -3.79
C ARG A 80 17.53 1.05 -4.53
N ALA A 81 18.51 1.56 -5.28
CA ALA A 81 19.53 0.73 -5.95
C ALA A 81 20.82 0.50 -5.15
N SER A 82 21.02 1.14 -3.98
CA SER A 82 22.34 1.21 -3.32
C SER A 82 22.47 0.51 -1.94
N ALA A 83 21.51 -0.33 -1.53
CA ALA A 83 21.51 -0.91 -0.17
C ALA A 83 21.57 -2.46 -0.13
N ARG A 84 22.16 -3.09 -1.14
CA ARG A 84 22.58 -4.50 -1.07
C ARG A 84 24.05 -4.59 -1.48
N SER A 85 24.93 -4.36 -0.52
CA SER A 85 26.36 -4.69 -0.54
C SER A 85 26.70 -5.28 0.82
#